data_AF-C6X213-F1
#
_entry.id   AF-C6X213-F1
#
_cell.length_a   1.000
_cell.length_b   1.000
_cell.length_c   1.000
_cell.angle_alpha   90.00
_cell.angle_beta   90.00
_cell.angle_gamma   90.00
#
_symmetry.space_group_name_H-M   'P 1'
#
loop_
_entity.id
_entity.type
_entity.pdbx_description
1 polymer ?
#
loop_
_entity_poly.entity_id
_entity_poly.type
_entity_poly.pdbx_seq_one_letter_code
_entity_poly.pdbx_strand_id
1 'polypeptide(L)'
;MKNLIVLCLIWFACGLQAQNISLESGKANYDKKLADSLGADERGMKNYMLVILKTGPRDSVITDKKQREELFKGHFSNMDEMEKSGRLKMAGPFATKNNLGYRGIFLLDVKTEAEAKSLLEKDPTVKNGIFEVEILPFYGSAAIPMHLKFHEKISAQTP
;
A
#
# COMPACT_ATOMS: atom_id res chain seq x y z
N MET A 1 -66.92 30.03 -28.06
CA MET A 1 -66.46 29.17 -26.94
C MET A 1 -66.23 27.73 -27.39
N LYS A 2 -65.23 27.44 -28.23
CA LYS A 2 -64.80 26.05 -28.53
C LYS A 2 -63.30 25.87 -28.79
N ASN A 3 -62.50 26.94 -28.81
CA ASN A 3 -61.09 26.85 -29.21
C ASN A 3 -60.09 27.18 -28.08
N LEU A 4 -60.51 27.13 -26.81
CA LEU A 4 -59.66 27.52 -25.68
C LEU A 4 -59.18 26.35 -24.79
N ILE A 5 -59.35 25.09 -25.25
CA ILE A 5 -58.98 23.90 -24.46
C ILE A 5 -57.76 23.15 -25.04
N VAL A 6 -57.30 23.52 -26.24
CA VAL A 6 -56.19 22.80 -26.91
C VAL A 6 -54.79 23.37 -26.58
N LEU A 7 -54.70 24.41 -25.74
CA LEU A 7 -53.42 25.05 -25.41
C LEU A 7 -52.81 24.65 -24.05
N CYS A 8 -53.39 23.70 -23.31
CA CYS A 8 -52.81 23.19 -22.04
C CYS A 8 -52.17 21.79 -22.13
N LEU A 9 -52.24 21.11 -23.27
CA LEU A 9 -51.67 19.76 -23.43
C LEU A 9 -50.21 19.74 -23.95
N ILE A 10 -49.63 20.91 -24.22
CA ILE A 10 -48.24 21.02 -24.70
C ILE A 10 -47.26 21.30 -23.53
N TRP A 11 -47.76 21.48 -22.31
CA TRP A 11 -46.96 21.84 -21.13
C TRP A 11 -46.76 20.69 -20.12
N PHE A 12 -47.00 19.43 -20.52
CA PHE A 12 -46.77 18.29 -19.62
C PHE A 12 -46.00 17.10 -20.25
N ALA A 13 -45.42 17.28 -21.44
CA ALA A 13 -44.58 16.26 -22.06
C ALA A 13 -43.07 16.58 -22.02
N CYS A 14 -42.68 17.74 -21.48
CA CYS A 14 -41.26 18.15 -21.38
C CYS A 14 -40.71 17.98 -19.95
N GLY A 15 -41.20 16.99 -19.22
CA GLY A 15 -40.90 16.78 -17.81
C GLY A 15 -40.57 15.33 -17.48
N LEU A 16 -39.85 14.63 -18.35
CA LEU A 16 -39.30 13.29 -18.06
C LEU A 16 -38.20 12.92 -19.07
N GLN A 17 -37.25 13.82 -19.31
CA GLN A 17 -35.89 13.33 -19.57
C GLN A 17 -35.32 12.93 -18.21
N ALA A 18 -35.70 11.72 -17.80
CA ALA A 18 -34.94 10.97 -16.82
C ALA A 18 -33.47 11.08 -17.24
N GLN A 19 -32.66 11.64 -16.36
CA GLN A 19 -31.22 11.58 -16.47
C GLN A 19 -30.89 10.10 -16.40
N ASN A 20 -30.82 9.46 -17.57
CA ASN A 20 -30.06 8.24 -17.75
C ASN A 20 -28.60 8.66 -17.52
N ILE A 21 -28.22 8.78 -16.25
CA ILE A 21 -26.83 8.72 -15.83
C ILE A 21 -26.42 7.31 -16.19
N SER A 22 -25.92 7.16 -17.41
CA SER A 22 -25.17 6.01 -17.83
C SER A 22 -24.00 5.87 -16.86
N LEU A 23 -24.16 5.04 -15.83
CA LEU A 23 -23.09 4.52 -14.98
C LEU A 23 -22.17 3.56 -15.75
N GLU A 24 -22.13 3.66 -17.08
CA GLU A 24 -21.22 2.92 -17.93
C GLU A 24 -20.30 3.92 -18.66
N SER A 25 -19.39 4.52 -17.90
CA SER A 25 -18.12 4.96 -18.47
C SER A 25 -17.01 4.14 -17.84
N GLY A 26 -17.03 2.82 -18.09
CA GLY A 26 -15.84 2.01 -17.89
C GLY A 26 -14.70 2.66 -18.68
N LYS A 27 -13.60 3.03 -18.01
CA LYS A 27 -12.42 3.58 -18.70
C LYS A 27 -12.09 2.65 -19.86
N ALA A 28 -11.90 3.21 -21.06
CA ALA A 28 -11.60 2.46 -22.28
C ALA A 28 -10.40 1.50 -22.16
N ASN A 29 -9.58 1.65 -21.11
CA ASN A 29 -8.39 0.84 -20.81
C ASN A 29 -8.50 0.07 -19.48
N TYR A 30 -9.70 -0.22 -18.97
CA TYR A 30 -9.87 -1.02 -17.75
C TYR A 30 -9.60 -2.51 -18.02
N ASP A 31 -8.58 -3.06 -17.35
CA ASP A 31 -8.27 -4.49 -17.37
C ASP A 31 -8.77 -5.14 -16.07
N LYS A 32 -9.93 -5.80 -16.14
CA LYS A 32 -10.54 -6.48 -15.00
C LYS A 32 -9.67 -7.63 -14.47
N LYS A 33 -9.04 -8.42 -15.35
CA LYS A 33 -8.23 -9.56 -14.92
C LYS A 33 -7.01 -9.08 -14.14
N LEU A 34 -6.38 -8.01 -14.61
CA LEU A 34 -5.29 -7.37 -13.89
C LEU A 34 -5.76 -6.82 -12.53
N ALA A 35 -6.87 -6.08 -12.50
CA ALA A 35 -7.45 -5.56 -11.26
C ALA A 35 -7.73 -6.67 -10.23
N ASP A 36 -8.41 -7.74 -10.65
CA ASP A 36 -8.72 -8.91 -9.81
C ASP A 36 -7.43 -9.55 -9.28
N SER A 37 -6.42 -9.76 -10.14
CA SER A 37 -5.15 -10.38 -9.75
C SER A 37 -4.32 -9.56 -8.76
N LEU A 38 -4.48 -8.23 -8.77
CA LEU A 38 -3.82 -7.33 -7.83
C LEU A 38 -4.62 -7.12 -6.55
N GLY A 39 -5.87 -7.59 -6.50
CA GLY A 39 -6.81 -7.36 -5.39
C GLY A 39 -7.28 -5.91 -5.33
N ALA A 40 -7.41 -5.27 -6.49
CA ALA A 40 -7.83 -3.87 -6.59
C ALA A 40 -9.35 -3.73 -6.41
N ASP A 41 -9.75 -2.65 -5.74
CA ASP A 41 -11.12 -2.15 -5.79
C ASP A 41 -11.44 -1.47 -7.14
N GLU A 42 -12.66 -0.96 -7.28
CA GLU A 42 -13.13 -0.27 -8.50
C GLU A 42 -12.27 0.94 -8.90
N ARG A 43 -11.49 1.50 -7.96
CA ARG A 43 -10.62 2.66 -8.16
C ARG A 43 -9.19 2.24 -8.54
N GLY A 44 -8.88 0.94 -8.58
CA GLY A 44 -7.52 0.44 -8.82
C GLY A 44 -6.65 0.45 -7.56
N MET A 45 -7.26 0.49 -6.37
CA MET A 45 -6.61 0.69 -5.09
C MET A 45 -6.85 -0.49 -4.15
N LYS A 46 -6.03 -0.62 -3.10
CA LYS A 46 -6.28 -1.54 -1.99
C LYS A 46 -5.62 -1.08 -0.70
N ASN A 47 -5.98 -1.72 0.41
CA ASN A 47 -5.35 -1.48 1.70
C ASN A 47 -4.07 -2.31 1.85
N TYR A 48 -3.05 -1.67 2.40
CA TYR A 48 -1.79 -2.23 2.85
C TYR A 48 -1.55 -1.82 4.31
N MET A 49 -0.48 -2.30 4.92
CA MET A 49 0.05 -1.76 6.16
C MET A 49 1.37 -1.03 5.86
N LEU A 50 1.35 0.29 6.00
CA LEU A 50 2.54 1.13 6.00
C LEU A 50 3.24 0.96 7.35
N VAL A 51 4.52 0.62 7.30
CA VAL A 51 5.36 0.47 8.49
C VAL A 51 6.42 1.55 8.44
N ILE A 52 6.57 2.29 9.53
CA ILE A 52 7.68 3.23 9.72
C ILE A 52 8.61 2.64 10.78
N LEU A 53 9.85 2.38 10.39
CA LEU A 53 10.91 1.98 11.31
C LEU A 53 11.50 3.24 11.95
N LYS A 54 11.63 3.23 13.28
CA LYS A 54 12.24 4.31 14.07
C LYS A 54 13.42 3.77 14.87
N THR A 55 14.36 4.64 15.23
CA THR A 55 15.40 4.28 16.20
C THR A 55 14.75 3.92 17.54
N GLY A 56 14.96 2.70 18.01
CA GLY A 56 14.43 2.21 19.28
C GLY A 56 15.33 2.51 20.47
N PRO A 57 14.83 2.33 21.70
CA PRO A 57 15.52 2.70 22.94
C PRO A 57 16.77 1.86 23.24
N ARG A 58 16.95 0.71 22.56
CA ARG A 58 18.11 -0.17 22.75
C ARG A 58 19.22 0.07 21.72
N ASP A 59 19.00 0.93 20.71
CA ASP A 59 20.00 1.18 19.65
C ASP A 59 21.33 1.70 20.22
N SER A 60 21.29 2.60 21.20
CA SER A 60 22.49 3.18 21.85
C SER A 60 23.17 2.24 22.84
N VAL A 61 22.52 1.14 23.23
CA VAL A 61 23.05 0.17 24.19
C VAL A 61 23.73 -1.00 23.48
N ILE A 62 23.18 -1.44 22.35
CA ILE A 62 23.71 -2.55 21.56
C ILE A 62 24.76 -1.99 20.60
N THR A 63 25.99 -1.76 21.09
CA THR A 63 27.06 -1.13 20.32
C THR A 63 28.15 -2.09 19.85
N ASP A 64 28.18 -3.33 20.35
CA ASP A 64 29.12 -4.34 19.88
C ASP A 64 28.94 -4.61 18.38
N LYS A 65 30.03 -4.45 17.63
CA LYS A 65 30.00 -4.50 16.17
C LYS A 65 29.52 -5.85 15.65
N LYS A 66 30.04 -6.95 16.20
CA LYS A 66 29.73 -8.32 15.74
C LYS A 66 28.27 -8.66 16.04
N GLN A 67 27.79 -8.30 17.23
CA GLN A 67 26.40 -8.48 17.61
C GLN A 67 25.47 -7.69 16.68
N ARG A 68 25.78 -6.42 16.40
CA ARG A 68 24.97 -5.60 15.48
C ARG A 68 24.94 -6.19 14.07
N GLU A 69 26.08 -6.61 13.54
CA GLU A 69 26.16 -7.24 12.21
C GLU A 69 25.25 -8.46 12.12
N GLU A 70 25.23 -9.33 13.14
CA GLU A 70 24.34 -10.51 13.15
C GLU A 70 22.86 -10.12 13.22
N LEU A 71 22.50 -9.13 14.05
CA LEU A 71 21.12 -8.64 14.13
C LEU A 71 20.67 -8.05 12.79
N PHE A 72 21.49 -7.24 12.12
CA PHE A 72 21.14 -6.67 10.83
C PHE A 72 21.12 -7.71 9.70
N LYS A 73 21.98 -8.73 9.74
CA LYS A 73 21.86 -9.87 8.81
C LYS A 73 20.50 -10.56 8.96
N GLY A 74 20.03 -10.76 10.19
CA GLY A 74 18.69 -11.30 10.43
C GLY A 74 17.55 -10.36 10.01
N HIS A 75 17.73 -9.04 10.12
CA HIS A 75 16.79 -8.05 9.57
C HIS A 75 16.58 -8.24 8.06
N PHE A 76 17.67 -8.30 7.28
CA PHE A 76 17.59 -8.51 5.84
C PHE A 76 17.04 -9.89 5.48
N SER A 77 17.41 -10.94 6.23
CA SER A 77 16.84 -12.28 6.05
C SER A 77 15.32 -12.29 6.24
N ASN A 78 14.79 -11.57 7.23
CA ASN A 78 13.34 -11.45 7.43
C ASN A 78 12.68 -10.67 6.27
N MET A 79 13.33 -9.64 5.74
CA MET A 79 12.83 -8.91 4.57
C MET A 79 12.72 -9.84 3.34
N ASP A 80 13.75 -10.63 3.06
CA ASP A 80 13.76 -11.61 1.97
C ASP A 80 12.63 -12.63 2.10
N GLU A 81 12.40 -13.14 3.31
CA GLU A 81 11.30 -14.08 3.58
C GLU A 81 9.92 -13.42 3.36
N MET A 82 9.75 -12.18 3.80
CA MET A 82 8.51 -11.44 3.58
C MET A 82 8.29 -11.12 2.09
N GLU A 83 9.34 -10.80 1.34
CA GLU A 83 9.22 -10.56 -0.10
C GLU A 83 8.86 -11.85 -0.86
N LYS A 84 9.57 -12.95 -0.60
CA LYS A 84 9.32 -14.27 -1.21
C LYS A 84 7.92 -14.81 -0.92
N SER A 85 7.40 -14.55 0.29
CA SER A 85 6.03 -14.91 0.66
C SER A 85 4.98 -13.93 0.12
N GLY A 86 5.39 -12.90 -0.62
CA GLY A 86 4.52 -11.90 -1.19
C GLY A 86 3.91 -10.95 -0.17
N ARG A 87 4.49 -10.82 1.02
CA ARG A 87 4.03 -9.93 2.09
C ARG A 87 4.71 -8.57 2.05
N LEU A 88 5.99 -8.48 1.69
CA LEU A 88 6.69 -7.20 1.53
C LEU A 88 6.55 -6.71 0.08
N LYS A 89 6.00 -5.50 -0.11
CA LYS A 89 5.75 -4.92 -1.44
C LYS A 89 6.67 -3.78 -1.78
N MET A 90 7.23 -3.12 -0.78
CA MET A 90 8.20 -2.04 -0.92
C MET A 90 8.98 -1.94 0.40
N ALA A 91 10.28 -1.74 0.30
CA ALA A 91 11.13 -1.44 1.44
C ALA A 91 12.21 -0.44 1.06
N GLY A 92 12.60 0.40 1.99
CA GLY A 92 13.77 1.26 1.81
C GLY A 92 14.06 2.15 3.00
N PRO A 93 15.33 2.52 3.21
CA PRO A 93 15.69 3.51 4.22
C PRO A 93 15.31 4.92 3.77
N PHE A 94 15.15 5.83 4.72
CA PHE A 94 15.14 7.26 4.39
C PHE A 94 16.54 7.67 3.91
N ALA A 95 16.60 8.38 2.77
CA ALA A 95 17.85 8.74 2.10
C ALA A 95 18.79 9.60 2.96
N THR A 96 18.23 10.38 3.88
CA THR A 96 18.98 11.23 4.80
C THR A 96 18.46 11.08 6.22
N LYS A 97 19.31 11.41 7.19
CA LYS A 97 18.88 11.55 8.58
C LYS A 97 17.82 12.64 8.66
N ASN A 98 16.75 12.36 9.37
CA ASN A 98 15.64 13.27 9.63
C ASN A 98 15.50 13.50 11.14
N ASN A 99 14.87 14.61 11.51
CA ASN A 99 14.61 14.99 12.90
C ASN A 99 13.51 14.15 13.58
N LEU A 100 12.79 13.31 12.83
CA LEU A 100 11.75 12.42 13.34
C LEU A 100 12.32 11.09 13.88
N GLY A 101 13.61 10.82 13.66
CA GLY A 101 14.24 9.57 14.06
C GLY A 101 13.82 8.37 13.18
N TYR A 102 13.25 8.62 12.00
CA TYR A 102 12.80 7.59 11.08
C TYR A 102 13.96 6.98 10.32
N ARG A 103 13.91 5.67 10.13
CA ARG A 103 15.01 4.86 9.57
C ARG A 103 14.66 4.25 8.24
N GLY A 104 13.43 3.76 8.09
CA GLY A 104 12.95 3.21 6.83
C GLY A 104 11.45 3.02 6.81
N ILE A 105 10.96 2.64 5.63
CA ILE A 105 9.56 2.35 5.36
C ILE A 105 9.46 0.94 4.83
N PHE A 106 8.49 0.17 5.32
CA PHE A 106 7.97 -1.02 4.63
C PHE A 106 6.51 -0.82 4.22
N LEU A 107 6.11 -1.46 3.12
CA LEU A 107 4.72 -1.60 2.73
C LEU A 107 4.36 -3.08 2.71
N LEU A 108 3.49 -3.50 3.63
CA LEU A 108 3.08 -4.90 3.79
C LEU A 108 1.69 -5.16 3.21
N ASP A 109 1.55 -6.25 2.46
CA ASP A 109 0.28 -6.76 1.90
C ASP A 109 -0.34 -7.79 2.83
N VAL A 110 -0.89 -7.27 3.93
CA VAL A 110 -1.57 -8.00 5.01
C VAL A 110 -2.85 -7.26 5.39
N LYS A 111 -3.81 -7.97 6.00
CA LYS A 111 -5.15 -7.43 6.24
C LYS A 111 -5.24 -6.62 7.54
N THR A 112 -4.39 -6.93 8.52
CA THR A 112 -4.50 -6.37 9.87
C THR A 112 -3.15 -5.93 10.41
N GLU A 113 -3.18 -4.97 11.35
CA GLU A 113 -1.99 -4.54 12.08
C GLU A 113 -1.37 -5.70 12.89
N ALA A 114 -2.19 -6.63 13.39
CA ALA A 114 -1.72 -7.80 14.12
C ALA A 114 -0.89 -8.75 13.22
N GLU A 115 -1.34 -8.98 11.98
CA GLU A 115 -0.56 -9.74 10.99
C GLU A 115 0.76 -9.02 10.65
N ALA A 116 0.73 -7.71 10.43
CA ALA A 116 1.93 -6.91 10.20
C ALA A 116 2.91 -7.03 11.38
N LYS A 117 2.41 -6.86 12.60
CA LYS A 117 3.21 -6.97 13.83
C LYS A 117 3.86 -8.35 13.95
N SER A 118 3.12 -9.43 13.68
CA SER A 118 3.65 -10.79 13.73
C SER A 118 4.80 -11.02 12.73
N LEU A 119 4.75 -10.39 11.54
CA LEU A 119 5.85 -10.43 10.59
C LEU A 119 7.06 -9.63 11.06
N LEU A 120 6.83 -8.45 11.65
CA LEU A 120 7.88 -7.56 12.14
C LEU A 120 8.56 -8.09 13.41
N GLU A 121 7.86 -8.84 14.26
CA GLU A 121 8.42 -9.43 15.49
C GLU A 121 9.46 -10.55 15.22
N LYS A 122 9.50 -11.07 13.99
CA LYS A 122 10.54 -12.01 13.54
C LYS A 122 11.87 -11.32 13.25
N ASP A 123 11.85 -10.01 13.02
CA ASP A 123 13.05 -9.22 12.82
C ASP A 123 13.82 -9.06 14.14
N PRO A 124 15.07 -9.57 14.23
CA PRO A 124 15.84 -9.47 15.46
C PRO A 124 16.19 -8.03 15.83
N THR A 125 16.23 -7.08 14.90
CA THR A 125 16.45 -5.66 15.22
C THR A 125 15.23 -5.04 15.90
N VAL A 126 14.01 -5.44 15.52
CA VAL A 126 12.77 -5.05 16.21
C VAL A 126 12.69 -5.76 17.56
N LYS A 127 12.90 -7.08 17.59
CA LYS A 127 12.83 -7.89 18.82
C LYS A 127 13.82 -7.45 19.90
N ASN A 128 15.01 -6.99 19.51
CA ASN A 128 16.02 -6.49 20.45
C ASN A 128 15.91 -4.97 20.73
N GLY A 129 14.89 -4.29 20.17
CA GLY A 129 14.62 -2.88 20.40
C GLY A 129 15.59 -1.90 19.73
N ILE A 130 16.36 -2.37 18.73
CA ILE A 130 17.15 -1.48 17.85
C ILE A 130 16.20 -0.64 17.01
N PHE A 131 15.13 -1.25 16.50
CA PHE A 131 14.04 -0.55 15.85
C PHE A 131 12.76 -0.64 16.66
N GLU A 132 12.02 0.45 16.65
CA GLU A 132 10.59 0.47 16.95
C GLU A 132 9.82 0.62 15.64
N VAL A 133 8.56 0.17 15.64
CA VAL A 133 7.71 0.21 14.46
C VAL A 133 6.42 0.97 14.75
N GLU A 134 6.02 1.81 13.81
CA GLU A 134 4.65 2.32 13.71
C GLU A 134 3.97 1.64 12.53
N ILE A 135 2.74 1.17 12.71
CA ILE A 135 1.98 0.46 11.69
C ILE A 135 0.71 1.27 11.43
N LEU A 136 0.46 1.61 10.18
CA LEU A 136 -0.68 2.42 9.76
C LEU A 136 -1.36 1.76 8.56
N PRO A 137 -2.69 1.63 8.54
CA PRO A 137 -3.40 1.22 7.35
C PRO A 137 -3.18 2.25 6.24
N PHE A 138 -2.80 1.78 5.06
CA PHE A 138 -2.48 2.62 3.91
C PHE A 138 -3.30 2.21 2.69
N TYR A 139 -4.17 3.11 2.26
CA TYR A 139 -4.94 2.95 1.03
C TYR A 139 -4.14 3.48 -0.15
N GLY A 140 -3.64 2.57 -0.98
CA GLY A 140 -2.70 2.87 -2.06
C GLY A 140 -3.00 2.12 -3.34
N SER A 141 -2.28 2.44 -4.42
CA SER A 141 -2.49 1.75 -5.69
C SER A 141 -2.23 0.25 -5.56
N ALA A 142 -3.17 -0.57 -6.06
CA ALA A 142 -2.99 -2.02 -6.14
C ALA A 142 -1.84 -2.41 -7.09
N ALA A 143 -1.40 -1.48 -7.95
CA ALA A 143 -0.31 -1.68 -8.89
C ALA A 143 1.09 -1.51 -8.26
N ILE A 144 1.22 -1.07 -7.01
CA ILE A 144 2.53 -0.89 -6.36
C ILE A 144 3.44 -2.11 -6.53
N PRO A 145 3.02 -3.37 -6.26
CA PRO A 145 3.88 -4.55 -6.39
C PRO A 145 4.44 -4.77 -7.80
N MET A 146 3.87 -4.12 -8.82
CA MET A 146 4.32 -4.29 -10.21
C MET A 146 5.70 -3.73 -10.48
N HIS A 147 6.26 -2.89 -9.61
CA HIS A 147 7.64 -2.44 -9.75
C HIS A 147 8.65 -3.55 -9.46
N LEU A 148 8.31 -4.58 -8.67
CA LEU A 148 9.24 -5.64 -8.25
C LEU A 148 9.88 -6.35 -9.46
N LYS A 149 9.07 -6.71 -10.47
CA LYS A 149 9.57 -7.33 -11.72
C LYS A 149 10.54 -6.46 -12.52
N PHE A 150 10.50 -5.15 -12.31
CA PHE A 150 11.41 -4.20 -12.96
C PHE A 150 12.62 -3.92 -12.08
N HIS A 151 12.44 -3.88 -10.76
CA HIS A 151 13.53 -3.80 -9.79
C HIS A 151 14.55 -4.92 -10.02
N GLU A 152 14.08 -6.17 -10.14
CA GLU A 152 14.94 -7.32 -10.46
C GLU A 152 15.79 -7.14 -11.72
N LYS A 153 15.30 -6.39 -12.71
CA LYS A 153 16.01 -6.17 -13.99
C LYS A 153 17.06 -5.06 -13.93
N ILE A 154 16.94 -4.14 -12.97
CA ILE A 154 17.85 -3.00 -12.81
C ILE A 154 18.81 -3.18 -11.63
N SER A 155 18.55 -4.13 -10.75
CA SER A 155 19.41 -4.47 -9.63
C SER A 155 20.56 -5.36 -10.09
N ALA A 156 21.78 -4.80 -10.09
CA ALA A 156 22.99 -5.57 -10.35
C ALA A 156 23.43 -6.43 -9.14
N GLN A 157 22.91 -6.10 -7.96
CA GLN A 157 23.20 -6.76 -6.68
C GLN A 157 21.93 -6.77 -5.85
N THR A 158 21.81 -7.74 -4.94
CA THR A 158 20.80 -7.69 -3.87
C THR A 158 21.13 -6.52 -2.93
N PRO A 159 20.17 -5.61 -2.66
CA PRO A 159 20.37 -4.48 -1.76
C PRO A 159 20.84 -4.84 -0.35
#